data_AF-A0A2T0VII4-F1
#
_entry.id   AF-A0A2T0VII4-F1
#
_cell.length_a   1.000
_cell.length_b   1.000
_cell.length_c   1.000
_cell.angle_alpha   90.00
_cell.angle_beta   90.00
_cell.angle_gamma   90.00
#
_symmetry.space_group_name_H-M   'P 1'
#
loop_
_entity.id
_entity.type
_entity.pdbx_description
1 polymer ?
#
loop_
_entity_poly.entity_id
_entity_poly.type
_entity_poly.pdbx_seq_one_letter_code
_entity_poly.pdbx_strand_id
1 'polypeptide(L)'
;MPDDYNPGIGEKLGLIGLFRQLPAQISRLIRDELRAAQVELVEKLKGAGIGAGLVLGGAIVALYALGVLITTAILGLATVLAPWLAALIVGVMLLVVAGVLVLLGRNKLKTAVPPLPTESIDSVKEDIRTLKGENR
;
A
#
# COMPACT_ATOMS: atom_id res chain seq x y z
N MET A 1 44.11 -57.95 26.51
CA MET A 1 42.73 -57.68 26.06
C MET A 1 42.79 -57.35 24.58
N PRO A 2 42.01 -58.01 23.70
CA PRO A 2 41.90 -57.59 22.31
C PRO A 2 40.96 -56.39 22.20
N ASP A 3 41.44 -55.37 21.52
CA ASP A 3 40.84 -54.10 21.17
C ASP A 3 40.00 -54.26 19.88
N ASP A 4 38.70 -54.47 20.07
CA ASP A 4 37.67 -54.68 19.05
C ASP A 4 37.15 -53.36 18.43
N TYR A 5 38.04 -52.39 18.22
CA TYR A 5 37.67 -51.13 17.56
C TYR A 5 37.27 -51.40 16.10
N ASN A 6 35.97 -51.37 15.83
CA ASN A 6 35.37 -51.47 14.50
C ASN A 6 35.08 -50.06 13.94
N PRO A 7 35.97 -49.49 13.09
CA PRO A 7 35.87 -48.10 12.63
C PRO A 7 34.67 -47.83 11.71
N GLY A 8 34.01 -48.86 11.16
CA GLY A 8 32.96 -48.71 10.15
C GLY A 8 31.58 -48.28 10.65
N ILE A 9 31.33 -48.32 11.97
CA ILE A 9 30.00 -48.04 12.55
C ILE A 9 29.83 -46.53 12.85
N GLY A 10 30.90 -45.85 13.28
CA GLY A 10 30.87 -44.42 13.61
C GLY A 10 30.65 -43.49 12.41
N GLU A 11 31.22 -43.82 11.25
CA GLU A 11 31.10 -43.02 10.03
C GLU A 11 29.68 -43.10 9.42
N LYS A 12 29.07 -44.30 9.42
CA LYS A 12 27.67 -44.50 8.99
C LYS A 12 26.69 -43.80 9.91
N LEU A 13 26.94 -43.79 11.23
CA LEU A 13 26.16 -43.03 12.21
C LEU A 13 26.28 -41.51 12.00
N GLY A 14 27.45 -40.99 11.64
CA GLY A 14 27.68 -39.57 11.34
C GLY A 14 26.96 -39.10 10.07
N LEU A 15 27.00 -39.87 8.99
CA LEU A 15 26.26 -39.60 7.74
C LEU A 15 24.74 -39.61 7.95
N ILE A 16 24.21 -40.62 8.66
CA ILE A 16 22.78 -40.69 9.02
C ILE A 16 22.38 -39.51 9.93
N GLY A 17 23.30 -39.05 10.78
CA GLY A 17 23.14 -37.86 11.61
C GLY A 17 23.00 -36.56 10.81
N LEU A 18 23.78 -36.37 9.75
CA LEU A 18 23.73 -35.18 8.88
C LEU A 18 22.42 -35.11 8.07
N PHE A 19 21.98 -36.24 7.50
CA PHE A 19 20.69 -36.32 6.80
C PHE A 19 19.50 -36.04 7.73
N ARG A 20 19.60 -36.39 9.01
CA ARG A 20 18.58 -36.05 10.03
C ARG A 20 18.56 -34.56 10.40
N GLN A 21 19.65 -33.83 10.21
CA GLN A 21 19.77 -32.42 10.62
C GLN A 21 19.49 -31.42 9.49
N LEU A 22 19.64 -31.81 8.22
CA LEU A 22 19.32 -31.00 7.04
C LEU A 22 17.89 -30.40 7.05
N PRO A 23 16.81 -31.16 7.34
CA PRO A 23 15.45 -30.61 7.40
C PRO A 23 15.29 -29.53 8.48
N ALA A 24 15.99 -29.70 9.61
CA ALA A 24 15.97 -28.74 10.71
C ALA A 24 16.71 -27.44 10.34
N GLN A 25 17.79 -27.52 9.55
CA GLN A 25 18.53 -26.36 9.06
C GLN A 25 17.72 -25.57 8.02
N ILE A 26 17.08 -26.27 7.07
CA ILE A 26 16.19 -25.64 6.08
C ILE A 26 15.01 -24.94 6.78
N SER A 27 14.40 -25.60 7.78
CA SER A 27 13.31 -25.01 8.56
C SER A 27 13.74 -23.77 9.35
N ARG A 28 14.99 -23.74 9.84
CA ARG A 28 15.57 -22.57 10.50
C ARG A 28 15.78 -21.42 9.51
N LEU A 29 16.39 -21.69 8.37
CA LEU A 29 16.65 -20.69 7.33
C LEU A 29 15.36 -20.03 6.84
N ILE A 30 14.32 -20.83 6.55
CA ILE A 30 13.01 -20.30 6.14
C ILE A 30 12.42 -19.41 7.23
N ARG A 31 12.51 -19.84 8.50
CA ARG A 31 11.97 -19.06 9.62
C ARG A 31 12.75 -17.77 9.85
N ASP A 32 14.06 -17.76 9.60
CA ASP A 32 14.90 -16.58 9.72
C ASP A 32 14.66 -15.58 8.57
N GLU A 33 14.51 -16.06 7.34
CA GLU A 33 14.15 -15.23 6.18
C GLU A 33 12.77 -14.59 6.36
N LEU A 34 11.80 -15.36 6.89
CA LEU A 34 10.48 -14.84 7.24
C LEU A 34 10.55 -13.77 8.34
N ARG A 35 11.41 -13.95 9.35
CA ARG A 35 11.62 -12.94 10.39
C ARG A 35 12.27 -11.68 9.83
N ALA A 36 13.26 -11.83 8.96
CA ALA A 36 13.92 -10.71 8.30
C ALA A 36 12.93 -9.92 7.42
N ALA A 37 12.15 -10.63 6.60
CA ALA A 37 11.10 -10.05 5.78
C ALA A 37 10.03 -9.35 6.63
N GLN A 38 9.66 -9.92 7.79
CA GLN A 38 8.72 -9.30 8.71
C GLN A 38 9.28 -7.98 9.29
N VAL A 39 10.55 -7.95 9.69
CA VAL A 39 11.20 -6.74 10.22
C VAL A 39 11.24 -5.65 9.15
N GLU A 40 11.72 -6.00 7.94
CA GLU A 40 11.81 -5.04 6.83
C GLU A 40 10.42 -4.51 6.44
N LEU A 41 9.40 -5.38 6.42
CA LEU A 41 8.03 -4.97 6.14
C LEU A 41 7.50 -4.00 7.21
N VAL A 42 7.72 -4.28 8.50
CA VAL A 42 7.30 -3.39 9.59
C VAL A 42 7.98 -2.03 9.49
N GLU A 43 9.27 -1.98 9.16
CA GLU A 43 9.99 -0.71 8.97
C GLU A 43 9.45 0.08 7.77
N LYS A 44 9.22 -0.59 6.63
CA LYS A 44 8.61 0.02 5.44
C LYS A 44 7.20 0.54 5.75
N LEU A 45 6.39 -0.25 6.45
CA LEU A 45 5.03 0.13 6.84
C LEU A 45 5.04 1.29 7.84
N LYS A 46 5.99 1.33 8.78
CA LYS A 46 6.13 2.43 9.72
C LYS A 46 6.52 3.72 9.00
N GLY A 47 7.49 3.67 8.10
CA GLY A 47 7.88 4.81 7.27
C GLY A 47 6.72 5.32 6.41
N ALA A 48 6.03 4.41 5.71
CA ALA A 48 4.85 4.74 4.92
C ALA A 48 3.71 5.30 5.79
N GLY A 49 3.49 4.74 6.97
CA GLY A 49 2.47 5.18 7.93
C GLY A 49 2.74 6.58 8.49
N ILE A 50 4.00 6.88 8.85
CA ILE A 50 4.40 8.22 9.26
C ILE A 50 4.23 9.21 8.10
N GLY A 51 4.68 8.85 6.91
CA GLY A 51 4.52 9.68 5.71
C GLY A 51 3.05 9.98 5.42
N ALA A 52 2.19 8.97 5.41
CA ALA A 52 0.75 9.13 5.24
C ALA A 52 0.13 9.98 6.36
N GLY A 53 0.54 9.77 7.62
CA GLY A 53 0.10 10.58 8.75
C GLY A 53 0.49 12.05 8.64
N LEU A 54 1.72 12.35 8.20
CA LEU A 54 2.18 13.72 7.96
C LEU A 54 1.41 14.39 6.81
N VAL A 55 1.15 13.67 5.72
CA VAL A 55 0.35 14.18 4.59
C VAL A 55 -1.08 14.48 5.03
N LEU A 56 -1.72 13.57 5.76
CA LEU A 56 -3.07 13.78 6.29
C LEU A 56 -3.12 14.92 7.30
N GLY A 57 -2.18 14.97 8.24
CA GLY A 57 -2.07 16.05 9.23
C GLY A 57 -1.84 17.41 8.56
N GLY A 58 -0.94 17.46 7.58
CA GLY A 58 -0.68 18.65 6.76
C GLY A 58 -1.91 19.09 5.96
N ALA A 59 -2.67 18.16 5.39
CA ALA A 59 -3.90 18.45 4.68
C ALA A 59 -4.98 19.06 5.59
N ILE A 60 -5.11 18.57 6.84
CA ILE A 60 -6.03 19.14 7.83
C ILE A 60 -5.62 20.58 8.18
N VAL A 61 -4.33 20.81 8.48
CA VAL A 61 -3.82 22.15 8.78
C VAL A 61 -4.03 23.10 7.59
N ALA A 62 -3.75 22.64 6.37
CA ALA A 62 -3.97 23.41 5.16
C ALA A 62 -5.47 23.75 4.95
N LEU A 63 -6.39 22.85 5.29
CA LEU A 63 -7.82 23.12 5.23
C LEU A 63 -8.24 24.22 6.21
N TYR A 64 -7.73 24.19 7.45
CA TYR A 64 -7.97 25.28 8.42
C TYR A 64 -7.37 26.61 7.94
N ALA A 65 -6.12 26.59 7.44
CA ALA A 65 -5.48 27.78 6.90
C ALA A 65 -6.28 28.37 5.72
N LEU A 66 -6.79 27.52 4.83
CA LEU A 66 -7.67 27.94 3.74
C LEU A 66 -8.96 28.58 4.27
N GLY A 67 -9.59 28.00 5.31
CA GLY A 67 -10.76 28.59 5.96
C GLY A 67 -10.49 29.98 6.54
N VAL A 68 -9.33 30.18 7.16
CA VAL A 68 -8.89 31.50 7.65
C VAL A 68 -8.73 32.48 6.47
N LEU A 69 -8.04 32.08 5.39
CA LEU A 69 -7.86 32.94 4.21
C LEU A 69 -9.18 33.32 3.54
N ILE A 70 -10.12 32.37 3.44
CA ILE A 70 -11.48 32.64 2.94
C ILE A 70 -12.17 33.67 3.84
N THR A 71 -12.10 33.49 5.15
CA THR A 71 -12.68 34.43 6.12
C THR A 71 -12.04 35.82 5.99
N THR A 72 -10.71 35.89 5.86
CA THR A 72 -9.98 37.15 5.62
C THR A 72 -10.44 37.83 4.34
N ALA A 73 -10.62 37.08 3.24
CA ALA A 73 -11.11 37.63 1.98
C ALA A 73 -12.54 38.19 2.12
N ILE A 74 -13.43 37.45 2.80
CA ILE A 74 -14.80 37.90 3.07
C ILE A 74 -14.80 39.18 3.91
N LEU A 75 -14.06 39.20 5.01
CA LEU A 75 -13.98 40.37 5.90
C LEU A 75 -13.34 41.57 5.20
N GLY A 76 -12.32 41.34 4.36
CA GLY A 76 -11.70 42.38 3.54
C GLY A 76 -12.69 43.01 2.56
N LEU A 77 -13.45 42.20 1.82
CA LEU A 77 -14.51 42.70 0.94
C LEU A 77 -15.62 43.39 1.73
N ALA A 78 -15.98 42.86 2.90
CA ALA A 78 -17.03 43.42 3.74
C ALA A 78 -16.74 44.86 4.25
N THR A 79 -15.51 45.36 4.09
CA THR A 79 -15.19 46.77 4.37
C THR A 79 -15.82 47.75 3.37
N VAL A 80 -16.17 47.29 2.16
CA VAL A 80 -16.71 48.13 1.08
C VAL A 80 -18.10 47.70 0.59
N LEU A 81 -18.59 46.52 0.99
CA LEU A 81 -19.90 46.00 0.63
C LEU A 81 -20.52 45.16 1.76
N ALA A 82 -21.81 44.86 1.69
CA ALA A 82 -22.52 44.17 2.78
C ALA A 82 -21.93 42.76 3.04
N PRO A 83 -21.78 42.31 4.31
CA PRO A 83 -21.10 41.04 4.63
C PRO A 83 -21.67 39.80 3.90
N TRP A 84 -22.99 39.74 3.72
CA TRP A 84 -23.64 38.63 3.02
C TRP A 84 -23.26 38.59 1.53
N LEU A 85 -23.09 39.75 0.89
CA LEU A 85 -22.70 39.86 -0.51
C LEU A 85 -21.23 39.49 -0.69
N ALA A 86 -20.36 39.86 0.26
CA ALA A 86 -18.95 39.48 0.26
C ALA A 86 -18.80 37.95 0.34
N ALA A 87 -19.55 37.33 1.25
CA ALA A 87 -19.58 35.87 1.39
C ALA A 87 -20.07 35.18 0.10
N LEU A 88 -21.10 35.72 -0.57
CA LEU A 88 -21.58 35.18 -1.84
C LEU A 88 -20.55 35.27 -2.96
N ILE A 89 -19.89 36.41 -3.12
CA ILE A 89 -18.87 36.61 -4.18
C ILE A 89 -17.72 35.62 -4.00
N VAL A 90 -17.19 35.51 -2.78
CA VAL A 90 -16.09 34.57 -2.47
C VAL A 90 -16.58 33.12 -2.65
N GLY A 91 -17.81 32.81 -2.21
CA GLY A 91 -18.40 31.48 -2.39
C GLY A 91 -18.53 31.06 -3.85
N VAL A 92 -19.03 31.95 -4.73
CA VAL A 92 -19.12 31.67 -6.17
C VAL A 92 -17.73 31.46 -6.78
N MET A 93 -16.75 32.30 -6.42
CA MET A 93 -15.38 32.14 -6.89
C MET A 93 -14.81 30.76 -6.51
N LEU A 94 -15.01 30.31 -5.27
CA LEU A 94 -14.57 28.98 -4.82
C LEU A 94 -15.30 27.85 -5.55
N LEU A 95 -16.58 27.98 -5.84
CA LEU A 95 -17.33 26.97 -6.62
C LEU A 95 -16.78 26.84 -8.04
N VAL A 96 -16.40 27.94 -8.68
CA VAL A 96 -15.74 27.91 -10.00
C VAL A 96 -14.41 27.17 -9.92
N VAL A 97 -13.56 27.50 -8.95
CA VAL A 97 -12.27 26.81 -8.74
C VAL A 97 -12.48 25.32 -8.46
N ALA A 98 -13.41 24.97 -7.58
CA ALA A 98 -13.74 23.58 -7.26
C ALA A 98 -14.23 22.82 -8.50
N GLY A 99 -15.09 23.43 -9.31
CA GLY A 99 -15.54 22.87 -10.59
C GLY A 99 -14.38 22.56 -11.54
N VAL A 100 -13.45 23.50 -11.71
CA VAL A 100 -12.24 23.30 -12.54
C VAL A 100 -11.37 22.18 -11.99
N LEU A 101 -11.10 22.16 -10.68
CA LEU A 101 -10.29 21.10 -10.05
C LEU A 101 -10.93 19.72 -10.21
N VAL A 102 -12.25 19.61 -10.04
CA VAL A 102 -12.98 18.35 -10.26
C VAL A 102 -12.86 17.89 -11.71
N LEU A 103 -13.00 18.80 -12.68
CA LEU A 103 -12.86 18.48 -14.10
C LEU A 103 -11.45 17.99 -14.43
N LEU A 104 -10.41 18.68 -13.96
CA LEU A 104 -9.01 18.29 -14.16
C LEU A 104 -8.68 16.97 -13.47
N GLY A 105 -9.16 16.78 -12.25
CA GLY A 105 -8.99 15.55 -11.48
C GLY A 105 -9.62 14.36 -12.20
N ARG A 106 -10.88 14.49 -12.65
CA ARG A 106 -11.55 13.45 -13.45
C ARG A 106 -10.78 13.09 -14.70
N ASN A 107 -10.22 14.07 -15.41
CA ASN A 107 -9.42 13.79 -16.60
C ASN A 107 -8.13 13.05 -16.25
N LYS A 108 -7.43 13.43 -15.18
CA LYS A 108 -6.22 12.74 -14.74
C LYS A 108 -6.50 11.30 -14.27
N LEU A 109 -7.59 11.06 -13.52
CA LEU A 109 -7.95 9.70 -13.09
C LEU A 109 -8.29 8.81 -14.29
N LYS A 110 -8.98 9.34 -15.30
CA LYS A 110 -9.29 8.59 -16.53
C LYS A 110 -8.04 8.16 -17.30
N THR A 111 -6.98 8.97 -17.28
CA THR A 111 -5.71 8.64 -17.96
C THR A 111 -4.79 7.79 -17.09
N ALA A 112 -4.81 7.96 -15.77
CA ALA A 112 -3.90 7.30 -14.84
C ALA A 112 -4.34 5.89 -14.42
N VAL A 113 -5.64 5.59 -14.52
CA VAL A 113 -6.17 4.23 -14.34
C VAL A 113 -6.21 3.59 -15.73
N PRO A 114 -5.25 2.72 -16.10
CA PRO A 114 -5.39 1.96 -17.34
C PRO A 114 -6.73 1.22 -17.30
N PRO A 115 -7.49 1.18 -18.40
CA PRO A 115 -8.70 0.35 -18.46
C PRO A 115 -8.28 -1.05 -18.02
N LEU A 116 -8.99 -1.63 -17.04
CA LEU A 116 -8.77 -3.02 -16.64
C LEU A 116 -8.66 -3.84 -17.93
N PRO A 117 -7.53 -4.52 -18.20
CA PRO A 117 -7.37 -5.26 -19.44
C PRO A 117 -8.53 -6.24 -19.52
N THR A 118 -9.43 -6.02 -20.49
CA THR A 118 -10.65 -6.80 -20.61
C THR A 118 -10.30 -8.26 -20.89
N GLU A 119 -9.16 -8.48 -21.57
CA GLU A 119 -8.56 -9.80 -21.78
C GLU A 119 -8.20 -10.54 -20.48
N SER A 120 -7.79 -9.86 -19.41
CA SER A 120 -7.45 -10.54 -18.14
C SER A 120 -8.69 -11.02 -17.37
N ILE A 121 -9.86 -10.45 -17.64
CA ILE A 121 -11.13 -10.93 -17.08
C ILE A 121 -11.66 -12.08 -17.94
N ASP A 122 -11.47 -12.01 -19.25
CA ASP A 122 -11.88 -13.06 -20.18
C ASP A 122 -11.01 -14.32 -20.03
N SER A 123 -9.70 -14.20 -19.82
CA SER A 123 -8.82 -15.33 -19.53
C SER A 123 -9.13 -15.99 -18.18
N VAL A 124 -9.44 -15.21 -17.14
CA VAL A 124 -9.88 -15.75 -15.83
C VAL A 124 -11.26 -16.42 -15.94
N LYS A 125 -12.17 -15.91 -16.77
CA LYS A 125 -13.46 -16.57 -17.06
C LYS A 125 -13.27 -17.86 -17.86
N GLU A 126 -12.34 -17.88 -18.80
CA GLU A 126 -11.99 -19.05 -19.60
C GLU A 126 -11.35 -20.13 -18.71
N ASP A 127 -10.42 -19.75 -17.82
CA ASP A 127 -9.82 -20.63 -16.82
C ASP A 127 -10.87 -21.19 -15.84
N ILE A 128 -11.85 -20.39 -15.41
CA ILE A 128 -12.96 -20.89 -14.58
C ILE A 128 -13.86 -21.85 -15.36
N ARG A 129 -14.05 -21.65 -16.67
CA ARG A 129 -14.84 -22.56 -17.53
C ARG A 129 -14.14 -23.89 -17.76
N THR A 130 -12.83 -23.89 -17.99
CA THR A 130 -12.03 -25.14 -18.10
C THR A 130 -11.96 -25.88 -16.76
N LEU A 131 -11.86 -25.18 -15.63
CA LEU A 131 -11.90 -25.80 -14.29
C LEU A 131 -13.27 -26.34 -13.92
N LYS A 132 -14.36 -25.77 -14.48
CA LYS A 132 -15.73 -26.27 -14.25
C LYS A 132 -16.07 -27.53 -15.07
N GLY A 133 -15.13 -28.03 -15.88
CA GLY A 133 -15.20 -29.36 -16.48
C GLY A 133 -16.28 -29.49 -17.55
N GLU A 134 -16.59 -28.42 -18.28
CA GLU A 134 -17.51 -28.46 -19.41
C GLU A 134 -16.74 -28.84 -20.69
N ASN A 135 -16.17 -30.05 -20.69
CA ASN A 135 -15.80 -30.75 -21.91
C ASN A 135 -15.81 -32.27 -21.68
N ARG A 136 -17.01 -32.84 -21.73
CA ARG A 136 -17.28 -34.22 -22.16
C ARG A 136 -18.58 -34.24 -22.94
#